data_AF-A0AAX3WNW3-F1
#
_entry.id   AF-A0AAX3WNW3-F1
#
_cell.length_a   1.000
_cell.length_b   1.000
_cell.length_c   1.000
_cell.angle_alpha   90.00
_cell.angle_beta   90.00
_cell.angle_gamma   90.00
#
_symmetry.space_group_name_H-M   'P 1'
#
loop_
_entity.id
_entity.type
_entity.pdbx_description
1 polymer ?
#
loop_
_entity_poly.entity_id
_entity_poly.type
_entity_poly.pdbx_seq_one_letter_code
_entity_poly.pdbx_strand_id
1 'polypeptide(L)'
;MKKLVTFLVLTIVLLVGCTTEAPKKEKATWEPFIGTYVGDHMKVSKIANTVFMHGDTVDHFDLRGEVLRVIYRNDNEALNIWFSSSTSKEKALVYNAMMGAILVPNAQGYGFEIDGELYEVPRDELITEMESLLPTLPHGNDFFEEKIVEEFLTKHEQTIQQYAADPSYRSILMKKFSITKTS
;
A
#
# COMPACT_ATOMS: atom_id res chain seq x y z
N MET A 1 59.94 45.84 9.55
CA MET A 1 60.41 44.58 8.93
C MET A 1 59.39 43.48 9.26
N LYS A 2 59.10 42.59 8.30
CA LYS A 2 58.13 41.48 8.34
C LYS A 2 56.65 41.86 8.12
N LYS A 3 56.32 42.69 7.13
CA LYS A 3 55.64 42.27 5.88
C LYS A 3 55.70 40.76 5.55
N LEU A 4 54.57 40.25 5.03
CA LEU A 4 54.39 38.97 4.31
C LEU A 4 54.72 37.69 5.10
N VAL A 5 53.82 37.11 5.90
CA VAL A 5 53.56 35.63 5.96
C VAL A 5 52.25 35.33 6.73
N THR A 6 51.16 36.06 6.53
CA THR A 6 49.90 35.73 7.25
C THR A 6 48.67 35.91 6.38
N PHE A 7 48.83 35.71 5.07
CA PHE A 7 47.75 35.82 4.09
C PHE A 7 47.66 34.59 3.16
N LEU A 8 48.22 33.45 3.57
CA LEU A 8 48.27 32.23 2.74
C LEU A 8 47.70 30.97 3.43
N VAL A 9 47.03 31.09 4.58
CA VAL A 9 46.43 29.92 5.27
C VAL A 9 44.98 30.19 5.70
N LEU A 10 44.30 31.11 5.01
CA LEU A 10 42.86 31.36 5.23
C LEU A 10 42.08 31.38 3.91
N THR A 11 42.46 30.49 2.99
CA THR A 11 41.84 30.42 1.65
C THR A 11 41.58 28.99 1.18
N ILE A 12 41.70 27.98 2.06
CA ILE A 12 41.49 26.56 1.72
C ILE A 12 40.30 25.92 2.46
N VAL A 13 39.59 26.65 3.32
CA VAL A 13 38.42 26.10 4.07
C VAL A 13 37.07 26.44 3.43
N LEU A 14 37.04 26.98 2.20
CA LEU A 14 35.80 27.40 1.53
C LEU A 14 35.44 26.61 0.26
N LEU A 15 36.14 25.51 -0.06
CA LEU A 15 35.89 24.73 -1.28
C LEU A 15 35.72 23.23 -1.06
N VAL A 16 35.35 22.80 0.15
CA VAL A 16 34.67 21.51 0.31
C VAL A 16 33.19 21.80 0.52
N GLY A 17 32.56 22.32 -0.54
CA GLY A 17 31.14 22.14 -0.71
C GLY A 17 30.93 20.64 -0.87
N CYS A 18 30.74 19.94 0.26
CA CYS A 18 30.09 18.64 0.26
C CYS A 18 28.73 18.89 -0.37
N THR A 19 28.61 18.61 -1.66
CA THR A 19 27.34 18.32 -2.29
C THR A 19 26.89 17.01 -1.66
N THR A 20 26.33 17.06 -0.45
CA THR A 20 25.46 15.98 -0.01
C THR A 20 24.27 16.05 -0.95
N GLU A 21 24.31 15.24 -2.01
CA GLU A 21 23.10 14.87 -2.74
C GLU A 21 22.03 14.62 -1.69
N ALA A 22 20.89 15.31 -1.81
CA ALA A 22 19.75 15.02 -0.95
C ALA A 22 19.55 13.51 -0.95
N PRO A 23 19.40 12.85 0.22
CA PRO A 23 19.25 11.41 0.26
C PRO A 23 18.17 11.05 -0.76
N LYS A 24 18.53 10.25 -1.77
CA LYS A 24 17.58 9.76 -2.77
C LYS A 24 16.42 9.20 -1.97
N LYS A 25 15.26 9.85 -2.08
CA LYS A 25 14.05 9.42 -1.39
C LYS A 25 13.89 7.95 -1.75
N GLU A 26 13.89 7.09 -0.73
CA GLU A 26 13.74 5.66 -0.95
C GLU A 26 12.45 5.46 -1.76
N LYS A 27 12.55 4.70 -2.85
CA LYS A 27 11.44 4.50 -3.78
C LYS A 27 10.30 3.83 -3.01
N ALA A 28 9.08 4.36 -3.11
CA ALA A 28 7.96 3.72 -2.42
C ALA A 28 7.75 2.31 -2.99
N THR A 29 7.35 1.36 -2.14
CA THR A 29 7.24 -0.05 -2.52
C THR A 29 6.17 -0.29 -3.59
N TRP A 30 5.18 0.60 -3.71
CA TRP A 30 4.07 0.50 -4.65
C TRP A 30 4.34 1.07 -6.04
N GLU A 31 5.30 2.01 -6.20
CA GLU A 31 5.54 2.72 -7.47
C GLU A 31 5.73 1.78 -8.69
N PRO A 32 6.46 0.65 -8.60
CA PRO A 32 6.64 -0.25 -9.75
C PRO A 32 5.37 -0.95 -10.24
N PHE A 33 4.27 -0.87 -9.48
CA PHE A 33 3.06 -1.64 -9.72
C PHE A 33 1.87 -0.81 -10.19
N ILE A 34 2.05 0.49 -10.41
CA ILE A 34 1.01 1.34 -10.98
C ILE A 34 0.64 0.84 -12.39
N GLY A 35 -0.65 0.93 -12.74
CA GLY A 35 -1.16 0.42 -14.01
C GLY A 35 -1.19 -1.11 -14.10
N THR A 36 -1.12 -1.82 -12.97
CA THR A 36 -1.36 -3.27 -12.93
C THR A 36 -2.83 -3.56 -13.19
N TYR A 37 -3.12 -4.78 -13.65
CA TYR A 37 -4.47 -5.28 -13.83
C TYR A 37 -4.55 -6.71 -13.29
N VAL A 38 -5.75 -7.17 -12.97
CA VAL A 38 -5.99 -8.46 -12.31
C VAL A 38 -5.53 -9.66 -13.14
N GLY A 39 -5.26 -9.52 -14.44
CA GLY A 39 -4.69 -10.59 -15.27
C GLY A 39 -3.16 -10.70 -15.20
N ASP A 40 -2.46 -9.71 -14.65
CA ASP A 40 -1.01 -9.72 -14.49
C ASP A 40 -0.64 -10.45 -13.18
N HIS A 41 -0.67 -11.78 -13.23
CA HIS A 41 -0.37 -12.65 -12.09
C HIS A 41 0.96 -12.28 -11.39
N MET A 42 1.97 -11.91 -12.16
CA MET A 42 3.30 -11.59 -11.64
C MET A 42 3.30 -10.29 -10.86
N LYS A 43 2.70 -9.22 -11.38
CA LYS A 43 2.63 -7.94 -10.66
C LYS A 43 1.65 -8.00 -9.50
N VAL A 44 0.50 -8.64 -9.67
CA VAL A 44 -0.48 -8.85 -8.58
C VAL A 44 0.15 -9.61 -7.42
N SER A 45 0.89 -10.68 -7.72
CA SER A 45 1.65 -11.42 -6.70
C SER A 45 2.63 -10.52 -5.96
N LYS A 46 3.38 -9.66 -6.67
CA LYS A 46 4.33 -8.74 -6.03
C LYS A 46 3.63 -7.70 -5.17
N ILE A 47 2.52 -7.10 -5.63
CA ILE A 47 1.70 -6.19 -4.82
C ILE A 47 1.29 -6.87 -3.51
N ALA A 48 0.73 -8.07 -3.59
CA ALA A 48 0.29 -8.82 -2.41
C ALA A 48 1.45 -9.13 -1.44
N ASN A 49 2.65 -9.41 -1.95
CA ASN A 49 3.79 -9.77 -1.11
C ASN A 49 4.58 -8.57 -0.56
N THR A 50 4.59 -7.42 -1.25
CA THR A 50 5.49 -6.30 -0.91
C THR A 50 4.79 -5.00 -0.54
N VAL A 51 3.53 -4.82 -0.93
CA VAL A 51 2.76 -3.61 -0.62
C VAL A 51 1.76 -3.86 0.50
N PHE A 52 1.09 -5.00 0.47
CA PHE A 52 0.08 -5.33 1.47
C PHE A 52 0.70 -5.56 2.86
N MET A 53 -0.04 -5.16 3.89
CA MET A 53 0.26 -5.53 5.27
C MET A 53 0.27 -7.05 5.38
N HIS A 54 1.31 -7.57 6.04
CA HIS A 54 1.56 -9.00 6.21
C HIS A 54 1.73 -9.76 4.88
N GLY A 55 2.21 -9.07 3.83
CA GLY A 55 2.46 -9.67 2.52
C GLY A 55 3.44 -10.86 2.54
N ASP A 56 4.37 -10.88 3.49
CA ASP A 56 5.31 -11.97 3.73
C ASP A 56 4.66 -13.28 4.20
N THR A 57 3.37 -13.22 4.57
CA THR A 57 2.54 -14.37 4.98
C THR A 57 1.58 -14.86 3.91
N VAL A 58 1.56 -14.22 2.75
CA VAL A 58 0.76 -14.70 1.62
C VAL A 58 1.24 -16.10 1.23
N ASP A 59 0.30 -17.03 1.11
CA ASP A 59 0.53 -18.36 0.56
C ASP A 59 0.37 -18.31 -0.96
N HIS A 60 -0.82 -17.95 -1.40
CA HIS A 60 -1.17 -17.82 -2.80
C HIS A 60 -2.30 -16.81 -2.99
N PHE A 61 -2.74 -16.65 -4.23
CA PHE A 61 -3.85 -15.77 -4.59
C PHE A 61 -4.72 -16.44 -5.64
N ASP A 62 -5.98 -16.02 -5.73
CA ASP A 62 -6.97 -16.49 -6.69
C ASP A 62 -7.61 -15.29 -7.38
N LEU A 63 -7.52 -15.25 -8.71
CA LEU A 63 -8.01 -14.15 -9.55
C LEU A 63 -9.27 -14.50 -10.34
N ARG A 64 -9.90 -15.66 -10.05
CA ARG A 64 -11.12 -16.10 -10.74
C ARG A 64 -12.27 -15.13 -10.50
N GLY A 65 -13.05 -14.92 -11.56
CA GLY A 65 -14.17 -13.98 -11.53
C GLY A 65 -13.73 -12.52 -11.42
N GLU A 66 -12.48 -12.22 -11.82
CA GLU A 66 -11.90 -10.86 -11.76
C GLU A 66 -11.80 -10.28 -10.34
N VAL A 67 -11.83 -11.12 -9.31
CA VAL A 67 -11.66 -10.70 -7.91
C VAL A 67 -10.24 -10.99 -7.48
N LEU A 68 -9.56 -10.02 -6.86
CA LEU A 68 -8.25 -10.24 -6.25
C LEU A 68 -8.44 -10.90 -4.88
N ARG A 69 -8.32 -12.22 -4.78
CA ARG A 69 -8.31 -12.93 -3.49
C ARG A 69 -6.89 -13.24 -3.06
N VAL A 70 -6.53 -12.84 -1.85
CA VAL A 70 -5.24 -13.15 -1.21
C VAL A 70 -5.47 -14.17 -0.12
N ILE A 71 -4.78 -15.31 -0.20
CA ILE A 71 -4.88 -16.40 0.76
C ILE A 71 -3.63 -16.39 1.61
N TYR A 72 -3.79 -16.25 2.92
CA TYR A 72 -2.68 -16.22 3.87
C TYR A 72 -2.39 -17.60 4.46
N ARG A 73 -1.12 -17.85 4.82
CA ARG A 73 -0.69 -19.11 5.43
C ARG A 73 -1.28 -19.29 6.83
N ASN A 74 -1.93 -20.43 7.11
CA ASN A 74 -2.49 -20.74 8.43
C ASN A 74 -1.50 -21.45 9.39
N ASP A 75 -0.29 -21.79 8.93
CA ASP A 75 0.72 -22.53 9.70
C ASP A 75 1.79 -21.63 10.35
N ASN A 76 1.65 -20.31 10.20
CA ASN A 76 2.67 -19.36 10.60
C ASN A 76 2.36 -18.76 11.98
N GLU A 77 3.21 -19.00 12.97
CA GLU A 77 3.10 -18.41 14.31
C GLU A 77 3.05 -16.88 14.28
N ALA A 78 3.78 -16.25 13.36
CA ALA A 78 3.73 -14.79 13.17
C ALA A 78 2.38 -14.33 12.62
N LEU A 79 1.74 -15.11 11.73
CA LEU A 79 0.38 -14.86 11.26
C LEU A 79 -0.62 -14.94 12.41
N ASN A 80 -0.52 -16.00 13.22
CA ASN A 80 -1.35 -16.15 14.41
C ASN A 80 -1.19 -14.95 15.35
N ILE A 81 0.03 -14.40 15.51
CA ILE A 81 0.26 -13.18 16.29
C ILE A 81 -0.36 -11.96 15.61
N TRP A 82 -0.12 -11.73 14.32
CA TRP A 82 -0.60 -10.55 13.60
C TRP A 82 -2.12 -10.47 13.49
N PHE A 83 -2.78 -11.62 13.38
CA PHE A 83 -4.22 -11.72 13.26
C PHE A 83 -4.92 -12.18 14.56
N SER A 84 -4.16 -12.40 15.65
CA SER A 84 -4.71 -12.73 16.98
C SER A 84 -5.63 -11.66 17.55
N SER A 85 -5.41 -10.40 17.17
CA SER A 85 -6.29 -9.29 17.55
C SER A 85 -7.17 -8.90 16.37
N SER A 86 -8.48 -8.79 16.62
CA SER A 86 -9.45 -8.31 15.63
C SER A 86 -9.03 -6.96 15.04
N THR A 87 -8.51 -6.06 15.87
CA THR A 87 -8.02 -4.75 15.45
C THR A 87 -6.90 -4.83 14.42
N SER A 88 -5.88 -5.66 14.63
CA SER A 88 -4.76 -5.78 13.70
C SER A 88 -5.19 -6.44 12.39
N LYS A 89 -6.04 -7.48 12.48
CA LYS A 89 -6.66 -8.13 11.32
C LYS A 89 -7.44 -7.14 10.46
N GLU A 90 -8.42 -6.47 11.04
CA GLU A 90 -9.28 -5.53 10.33
C GLU A 90 -8.48 -4.38 9.74
N LYS A 91 -7.43 -3.90 10.43
CA LYS A 91 -6.56 -2.84 9.91
C LYS A 91 -5.87 -3.30 8.61
N ALA A 92 -5.34 -4.52 8.60
CA ALA A 92 -4.71 -5.08 7.41
C ALA A 92 -5.73 -5.26 6.27
N LEU A 93 -6.91 -5.80 6.56
CA LEU A 93 -8.00 -5.96 5.58
C LEU A 93 -8.38 -4.63 4.92
N VAL A 94 -8.61 -3.59 5.71
CA VAL A 94 -8.97 -2.26 5.20
C VAL A 94 -7.85 -1.66 4.36
N TYR A 95 -6.62 -1.64 4.87
CA TYR A 95 -5.48 -1.09 4.13
C TYR A 95 -5.25 -1.83 2.81
N ASN A 96 -5.21 -3.16 2.85
CA ASN A 96 -4.93 -3.99 1.69
C ASN A 96 -6.03 -3.86 0.64
N ALA A 97 -7.29 -3.78 1.04
CA ALA A 97 -8.40 -3.54 0.11
C ALA A 97 -8.25 -2.19 -0.60
N MET A 98 -8.01 -1.10 0.15
CA MET A 98 -7.83 0.23 -0.43
C MET A 98 -6.62 0.29 -1.38
N MET A 99 -5.48 -0.28 -0.99
CA MET A 99 -4.30 -0.34 -1.86
C MET A 99 -4.53 -1.23 -3.08
N GLY A 100 -5.22 -2.36 -2.92
CA GLY A 100 -5.64 -3.23 -4.01
C GLY A 100 -6.53 -2.49 -5.01
N ALA A 101 -7.47 -1.69 -4.54
CA ALA A 101 -8.37 -0.90 -5.38
C ALA A 101 -7.67 0.17 -6.21
N ILE A 102 -6.57 0.71 -5.69
CA ILE A 102 -5.76 1.72 -6.39
C ILE A 102 -4.81 1.06 -7.38
N LEU A 103 -4.13 -0.02 -6.98
CA LEU A 103 -3.06 -0.64 -7.76
C LEU A 103 -3.54 -1.72 -8.74
N VAL A 104 -4.70 -2.32 -8.51
CA VAL A 104 -5.33 -3.34 -9.38
C VAL A 104 -6.75 -2.91 -9.75
N PRO A 105 -6.92 -1.76 -10.44
CA PRO A 105 -8.20 -1.06 -10.56
C PRO A 105 -9.25 -1.73 -11.44
N ASN A 106 -8.92 -2.77 -12.22
CA ASN A 106 -9.93 -3.54 -12.96
C ASN A 106 -10.46 -4.76 -12.21
N ALA A 107 -10.00 -5.05 -10.98
CA ALA A 107 -10.57 -6.13 -10.19
C ALA A 107 -11.99 -5.76 -9.72
N GLN A 108 -12.95 -6.66 -9.87
CA GLN A 108 -14.36 -6.48 -9.47
C GLN A 108 -14.57 -6.53 -7.95
N GLY A 109 -13.57 -7.01 -7.21
CA GLY A 109 -13.58 -7.05 -5.76
C GLY A 109 -12.23 -7.47 -5.18
N TYR A 110 -12.14 -7.41 -3.86
CA TYR A 110 -10.93 -7.70 -3.09
C TYR A 110 -11.28 -8.64 -1.95
N GLY A 111 -10.60 -9.78 -1.90
CA GLY A 111 -10.83 -10.86 -0.96
C GLY A 111 -9.58 -11.21 -0.17
N PHE A 112 -9.77 -11.58 1.09
CA PHE A 112 -8.69 -11.97 1.98
C PHE A 112 -9.13 -13.18 2.80
N GLU A 113 -8.45 -14.31 2.62
CA GLU A 113 -8.73 -15.53 3.37
C GLU A 113 -7.73 -15.69 4.51
N ILE A 114 -8.24 -15.72 5.74
CA ILE A 114 -7.47 -15.80 6.98
C ILE A 114 -8.17 -16.80 7.89
N ASP A 115 -7.47 -17.86 8.31
CA ASP A 115 -7.98 -18.85 9.28
C ASP A 115 -9.35 -19.45 8.91
N GLY A 116 -9.51 -19.81 7.64
CA GLY A 116 -10.76 -20.42 7.14
C GLY A 116 -11.93 -19.45 6.99
N GLU A 117 -11.69 -18.15 7.08
CA GLU A 117 -12.68 -17.11 6.83
C GLU A 117 -12.25 -16.23 5.66
N LEU A 118 -13.11 -16.12 4.66
CA LEU A 118 -12.95 -15.24 3.51
C LEU A 118 -13.71 -13.94 3.75
N TYR A 119 -12.97 -12.83 3.73
CA TYR A 119 -13.45 -11.46 3.82
C TYR A 119 -13.40 -10.83 2.43
N GLU A 120 -14.56 -10.54 1.83
CA GLU A 120 -14.64 -9.96 0.47
C GLU A 120 -15.41 -8.65 0.44
N VAL A 121 -14.88 -7.66 -0.28
CA VAL A 121 -15.56 -6.39 -0.56
C VAL A 121 -15.66 -6.16 -2.08
N PRO A 122 -16.85 -5.84 -2.61
CA PRO A 122 -17.01 -5.40 -4.00
C PRO A 122 -16.26 -4.10 -4.28
N ARG A 123 -15.75 -3.94 -5.50
CA ARG A 123 -14.99 -2.74 -5.88
C ARG A 123 -15.85 -1.47 -5.78
N ASP A 124 -17.08 -1.51 -6.27
CA ASP A 124 -17.98 -0.35 -6.30
C ASP A 124 -18.32 0.16 -4.89
N GLU A 125 -18.57 -0.74 -3.95
CA GLU A 125 -18.75 -0.39 -2.53
C GLU A 125 -17.48 0.24 -1.96
N LEU A 126 -16.31 -0.36 -2.22
CA LEU A 126 -15.04 0.14 -1.71
C LEU A 126 -14.70 1.52 -2.29
N ILE A 127 -14.84 1.72 -3.59
CA ILE A 127 -14.57 3.00 -4.26
C ILE A 127 -15.52 4.08 -3.73
N THR A 128 -16.80 3.78 -3.56
CA THR A 128 -17.78 4.75 -3.01
C THR A 128 -17.36 5.23 -1.62
N GLU A 129 -16.91 4.32 -0.74
CA GLU A 129 -16.41 4.69 0.58
C GLU A 129 -15.10 5.49 0.49
N MET A 130 -14.18 5.12 -0.40
CA MET A 130 -12.91 5.83 -0.59
C MET A 130 -13.09 7.25 -1.14
N GLU A 131 -13.99 7.46 -2.09
CA GLU A 131 -14.28 8.79 -2.67
C GLU A 131 -14.79 9.77 -1.60
N SER A 132 -15.54 9.28 -0.61
CA SER A 132 -16.03 10.11 0.50
C SER A 132 -14.90 10.66 1.39
N LEU A 133 -13.77 9.95 1.45
CA LEU A 133 -12.62 10.28 2.30
C LEU A 133 -11.48 10.96 1.54
N LEU A 134 -11.33 10.62 0.27
CA LEU A 134 -10.24 11.03 -0.60
C LEU A 134 -10.84 11.68 -1.84
N PRO A 135 -11.26 12.97 -1.78
CA PRO A 135 -11.96 13.64 -2.87
C PRO A 135 -11.17 13.76 -4.18
N THR A 136 -9.86 13.47 -4.14
CA THR A 136 -8.98 13.46 -5.31
C THR A 136 -8.60 12.04 -5.73
N LEU A 137 -9.37 11.03 -5.32
CA LEU A 137 -9.20 9.65 -5.79
C LEU A 137 -9.26 9.62 -7.33
N PRO A 138 -8.38 8.89 -8.02
CA PRO A 138 -8.50 8.69 -9.46
C PRO A 138 -9.84 8.05 -9.82
N HIS A 139 -10.32 8.24 -11.04
CA HIS A 139 -11.57 7.62 -11.52
C HIS A 139 -11.38 6.95 -12.88
N GLY A 140 -12.09 5.84 -13.11
CA GLY A 140 -12.08 5.13 -14.39
C GLY A 140 -10.66 4.75 -14.82
N ASN A 141 -10.24 5.21 -16.00
CA ASN A 141 -8.93 4.89 -16.55
C ASN A 141 -7.77 5.62 -15.86
N ASP A 142 -8.04 6.67 -15.07
CA ASP A 142 -6.98 7.43 -14.39
C ASP A 142 -6.22 6.58 -13.36
N PHE A 143 -6.80 5.47 -12.89
CA PHE A 143 -6.10 4.49 -12.06
C PHE A 143 -4.96 3.74 -12.80
N PHE A 144 -4.92 3.81 -14.13
CA PHE A 144 -3.82 3.24 -14.92
C PHE A 144 -2.75 4.26 -15.28
N GLU A 145 -3.02 5.56 -15.07
CA GLU A 145 -2.10 6.63 -15.42
C GLU A 145 -1.04 6.81 -14.33
N GLU A 146 0.20 6.40 -14.66
CA GLU A 146 1.32 6.33 -13.71
C GLU A 146 1.46 7.60 -12.87
N LYS A 147 1.50 8.75 -13.55
CA LYS A 147 1.68 10.05 -12.91
C LYS A 147 0.51 10.42 -11.98
N ILE A 148 -0.73 10.11 -12.36
CA ILE A 148 -1.91 10.47 -11.56
C ILE A 148 -1.92 9.65 -10.27
N VAL A 149 -1.71 8.35 -10.36
CA VAL A 149 -1.69 7.45 -9.20
C VAL A 149 -0.47 7.73 -8.33
N GLU A 150 0.69 8.02 -8.90
CA GLU A 150 1.90 8.38 -8.15
C GLU A 150 1.70 9.66 -7.35
N GLU A 151 1.18 10.72 -7.97
CA GLU A 151 0.85 11.98 -7.29
C GLU A 151 -0.18 11.76 -6.17
N PHE A 152 -1.20 10.93 -6.44
CA PHE A 152 -2.22 10.59 -5.46
C PHE A 152 -1.64 9.84 -4.26
N LEU A 153 -0.95 8.72 -4.48
CA LEU A 153 -0.40 7.88 -3.40
C LEU A 153 0.71 8.60 -2.63
N THR A 154 1.57 9.38 -3.31
CA THR A 154 2.58 10.22 -2.64
C THR A 154 1.94 11.18 -1.63
N LYS A 155 0.74 11.68 -1.93
CA LYS A 155 0.02 12.62 -1.07
C LYS A 155 -0.84 11.92 -0.02
N HIS A 156 -1.42 10.77 -0.33
CA HIS A 156 -2.51 10.17 0.45
C HIS A 156 -2.20 8.81 1.08
N GLU A 157 -1.07 8.17 0.80
CA GLU A 157 -0.74 6.86 1.39
C GLU A 157 -0.77 6.89 2.93
N GLN A 158 -0.16 7.91 3.54
CA GLN A 158 -0.19 8.06 5.00
C GLN A 158 -1.62 8.25 5.53
N THR A 159 -2.47 8.97 4.80
CA THR A 159 -3.88 9.15 5.14
C THR A 159 -4.65 7.84 5.04
N ILE A 160 -4.37 7.00 4.03
CA ILE A 160 -4.94 5.66 3.89
C ILE A 160 -4.56 4.79 5.11
N GLN A 161 -3.28 4.82 5.51
CA GLN A 161 -2.82 4.09 6.71
C GLN A 161 -3.51 4.59 8.00
N GLN A 162 -3.73 5.90 8.12
CA GLN A 162 -4.45 6.49 9.25
C GLN A 162 -5.91 6.05 9.29
N TYR A 163 -6.62 6.05 8.16
CA TYR A 163 -7.99 5.55 8.08
C TYR A 163 -8.08 4.06 8.42
N ALA A 164 -7.17 3.23 7.90
CA ALA A 164 -7.13 1.81 8.27
C ALA A 164 -6.92 1.59 9.79
N ALA A 165 -6.19 2.49 10.45
CA ALA A 165 -5.98 2.45 11.90
C ALA A 165 -7.15 3.01 12.71
N ASP A 166 -7.96 3.91 12.14
CA ASP A 166 -9.08 4.55 12.81
C ASP A 166 -10.20 3.54 13.13
N PRO A 167 -10.58 3.36 14.42
CA PRO A 167 -11.58 2.37 14.80
C PRO A 167 -12.97 2.62 14.23
N SER A 168 -13.38 3.89 14.08
CA SER A 168 -14.70 4.25 13.59
C SER A 168 -14.81 3.94 12.10
N TYR A 169 -13.84 4.37 11.32
CA TYR A 169 -13.78 4.11 9.89
C TYR A 169 -13.62 2.62 9.59
N ARG A 170 -12.72 1.93 10.31
CA ARG A 170 -12.56 0.49 10.15
C ARG A 170 -13.86 -0.26 10.39
N SER A 171 -14.63 0.11 11.41
CA SER A 171 -15.96 -0.46 11.65
C SER A 171 -16.94 -0.20 10.52
N ILE A 172 -16.89 0.98 9.88
CA ILE A 172 -17.73 1.33 8.73
C ILE A 172 -17.37 0.46 7.52
N LEU A 173 -16.09 0.41 7.14
CA LEU A 173 -15.67 -0.33 5.96
C LEU A 173 -15.81 -1.83 6.15
N MET A 174 -15.52 -2.37 7.35
CA MET A 174 -15.70 -3.79 7.65
C MET A 174 -17.15 -4.26 7.49
N LYS A 175 -18.15 -3.39 7.64
CA LYS A 175 -19.57 -3.75 7.37
C LYS A 175 -19.87 -3.97 5.89
N LYS A 176 -18.99 -3.52 4.99
CA LYS A 176 -19.07 -3.77 3.54
C LYS A 176 -18.45 -5.10 3.14
N PHE A 177 -17.67 -5.71 4.04
CA PHE A 177 -17.12 -7.02 3.79
C PHE A 177 -18.17 -8.10 4.02
N SER A 178 -18.37 -8.94 3.02
CA SER A 178 -19.02 -10.23 3.18
C SER A 178 -18.03 -11.19 3.85
N ILE A 179 -18.50 -11.92 4.87
CA ILE A 179 -17.67 -12.88 5.61
C ILE A 179 -18.25 -14.27 5.38
N THR A 180 -17.47 -15.15 4.76
CA THR A 180 -17.88 -16.53 4.45
C THR A 180 -16.85 -17.51 5.02
N LYS A 181 -17.31 -18.61 5.60
CA LYS A 181 -16.42 -19.70 6.01
C LYS A 181 -15.94 -20.47 4.78
N THR A 182 -14.64 -20.67 4.65
CA THR A 182 -14.06 -21.58 3.67
C THR A 182 -14.03 -22.99 4.26
N SER A 183 -14.24 -23.99 3.39
CA SER A 183 -14.46 -25.40 3.77
C SER A 183 -13.19 -26.22 3.65
#